data_AF-A0A8A5EIE0-F1
#
_entry.id   AF-A0A8A5EIE0-F1
#
_cell.length_a   1.000
_cell.length_b   1.000
_cell.length_c   1.000
_cell.angle_alpha   90.00
_cell.angle_beta   90.00
_cell.angle_gamma   90.00
#
_symmetry.space_group_name_H-M   'P 1'
#
loop_
_entity.id
_entity.type
_entity.pdbx_description
1 polymer ?
#
loop_
_entity_poly.entity_id
_entity_poly.type
_entity_poly.pdbx_seq_one_letter_code
_entity_poly.pdbx_strand_id
1 'polypeptide(L)'
;MKGIKLNKRAQGFTLIELMIVVAIIGILAAVALPAYREYVATSHGGAVMKGVAGYVSKAQACIQTNIGCTSLNAEIKANSKITDVTVSEANAVDLVYSDGACAITAKIGADGALEYSIAAGTDGTATAAQCQEGAGL
;
A
#
# COMPACT_ATOMS: atom_id res chain seq x y z
N MET A 1 -58.06 -37.17 3.30
CA MET A 1 -56.61 -37.36 3.04
C MET A 1 -56.26 -36.56 1.79
N LYS A 2 -55.49 -35.47 1.92
CA LYS A 2 -55.21 -34.54 0.81
C LYS A 2 -53.89 -34.97 0.17
N GLY A 3 -53.99 -35.59 -1.02
CA GLY A 3 -52.83 -36.10 -1.75
C GLY A 3 -51.88 -34.96 -2.16
N ILE A 4 -50.62 -35.05 -1.75
CA ILE A 4 -49.57 -34.12 -2.12
C ILE A 4 -49.28 -34.29 -3.62
N LYS A 5 -49.64 -33.28 -4.43
CA LYS A 5 -49.29 -33.24 -5.85
C LYS A 5 -47.81 -32.87 -6.00
N LEU A 6 -46.97 -33.85 -6.34
CA LEU A 6 -45.58 -33.65 -6.74
C LEU A 6 -45.53 -32.95 -8.10
N ASN A 7 -45.09 -31.69 -8.10
CA ASN A 7 -44.93 -30.87 -9.30
C ASN A 7 -43.70 -31.37 -10.08
N LYS A 8 -43.89 -32.15 -11.17
CA LYS A 8 -42.84 -32.82 -11.97
C LYS A 8 -41.96 -31.88 -12.82
N ARG A 9 -41.83 -30.60 -12.46
CA ARG A 9 -41.11 -29.59 -13.27
C ARG A 9 -39.88 -28.98 -12.58
N ALA A 10 -39.34 -29.61 -11.54
CA ALA A 10 -38.03 -29.25 -11.03
C ALA A 10 -36.95 -30.00 -11.83
N GLN A 11 -36.48 -29.41 -12.94
CA GLN A 11 -35.22 -29.85 -13.55
C GLN A 11 -34.08 -29.36 -12.66
N GLY A 12 -33.43 -30.27 -11.94
CA GLY A 12 -32.26 -29.97 -11.13
C GLY A 12 -31.02 -29.73 -11.98
N PHE A 13 -30.05 -29.03 -11.41
CA PHE A 13 -28.72 -28.83 -12.00
C PHE A 13 -27.99 -30.17 -12.13
N THR A 14 -27.35 -30.43 -13.27
CA THR A 14 -26.60 -31.67 -13.47
C THR A 14 -25.22 -31.59 -12.79
N LEU A 15 -24.71 -32.72 -12.32
CA LEU A 15 -23.34 -32.81 -11.79
C LEU A 15 -22.29 -32.41 -12.85
N ILE A 16 -22.58 -32.69 -14.13
CA ILE A 16 -21.70 -32.36 -15.24
C ILE A 16 -21.64 -30.83 -15.45
N GLU A 17 -22.78 -30.14 -15.40
CA GLU A 17 -22.81 -28.67 -15.47
C GLU A 17 -22.01 -28.06 -14.32
N LEU A 18 -22.13 -28.60 -13.11
CA LEU A 18 -21.38 -28.11 -11.96
C LEU A 18 -19.86 -28.33 -12.13
N MET A 19 -19.46 -29.50 -12.63
CA MET A 19 -18.04 -29.80 -12.89
C MET A 19 -17.42 -28.88 -13.95
N ILE A 20 -18.16 -28.56 -15.02
CA ILE A 20 -17.68 -27.64 -16.06
C ILE A 20 -17.50 -26.23 -15.48
N VAL A 21 -18.45 -25.75 -14.68
CA VAL A 21 -18.37 -24.43 -14.03
C VAL A 21 -17.14 -24.37 -13.11
N VAL A 22 -16.89 -25.39 -12.31
CA VAL A 22 -15.71 -25.46 -11.44
C VAL A 22 -14.41 -25.44 -12.24
N ALA A 23 -14.36 -26.16 -13.37
CA ALA A 23 -13.18 -26.16 -14.24
C ALA A 23 -12.88 -24.77 -14.82
N ILE A 24 -13.91 -24.05 -15.28
CA ILE A 24 -13.75 -22.69 -15.82
C ILE A 24 -13.27 -21.72 -14.72
N ILE A 25 -13.89 -21.77 -13.53
CA ILE A 25 -13.49 -20.92 -12.40
C ILE A 25 -12.04 -21.22 -12.00
N GLY A 26 -11.64 -22.50 -12.00
CA GLY A 26 -10.26 -22.91 -11.70
C GLY A 26 -9.23 -22.28 -12.63
N ILE A 27 -9.48 -22.26 -13.94
CA ILE A 27 -8.59 -21.64 -14.92
C ILE A 27 -8.51 -20.12 -14.71
N LEU A 28 -9.66 -19.46 -14.50
CA LEU A 28 -9.69 -18.02 -14.26
C LEU A 28 -8.96 -17.64 -12.97
N ALA A 29 -9.15 -18.39 -11.89
CA ALA A 29 -8.52 -18.14 -10.60
C ALA A 29 -6.99 -18.30 -10.67
N ALA A 30 -6.48 -19.27 -11.44
CA ALA A 30 -5.04 -19.49 -11.61
C ALA A 30 -4.31 -18.27 -12.20
N VAL A 31 -4.98 -17.48 -13.06
CA VAL A 31 -4.40 -16.26 -13.66
C VAL A 31 -4.76 -15.02 -12.85
N ALA A 32 -6.01 -14.91 -12.40
CA ALA A 32 -6.51 -13.71 -11.74
C ALA A 32 -5.92 -13.50 -10.34
N LEU A 33 -5.73 -14.57 -9.55
CA LEU A 33 -5.20 -14.46 -8.20
C LEU A 33 -3.77 -13.90 -8.13
N PRO A 34 -2.78 -14.41 -8.88
CA PRO A 34 -1.43 -13.84 -8.84
C PRO A 34 -1.41 -12.39 -9.32
N ALA A 35 -2.14 -12.06 -10.41
CA ALA A 35 -2.24 -10.70 -10.91
C ALA A 35 -2.89 -9.73 -9.92
N TYR A 36 -3.95 -10.15 -9.23
CA TYR A 36 -4.59 -9.33 -8.20
C TYR A 36 -3.68 -9.11 -6.99
N ARG A 37 -2.96 -10.15 -6.55
CA ARG A 37 -1.99 -10.03 -5.45
C ARG A 37 -0.87 -9.05 -5.80
N GLU A 38 -0.37 -9.10 -7.02
CA GLU A 38 0.63 -8.17 -7.55
C GLU A 38 0.10 -6.72 -7.55
N TYR A 39 -1.11 -6.51 -8.04
CA TYR A 39 -1.75 -5.19 -8.04
C TYR A 39 -1.93 -4.62 -6.62
N VAL A 40 -2.34 -5.46 -5.65
CA VAL A 40 -2.46 -5.02 -4.26
C VAL A 40 -1.08 -4.68 -3.68
N ALA A 41 -0.07 -5.52 -3.90
CA ALA A 41 1.29 -5.27 -3.41
C ALA A 41 1.89 -3.97 -3.97
N THR A 42 1.76 -3.72 -5.28
CA THR A 42 2.22 -2.48 -5.91
C THR A 42 1.41 -1.26 -5.46
N SER A 43 0.12 -1.41 -5.14
CA SER A 43 -0.70 -0.29 -4.64
C SER A 43 -0.18 0.29 -3.31
N HIS A 44 0.46 -0.53 -2.47
CA HIS A 44 1.09 -0.08 -1.23
C HIS A 44 2.27 0.87 -1.49
N GLY A 45 3.07 0.62 -2.54
CA GLY A 45 4.17 1.51 -2.95
C GLY A 45 3.68 2.93 -3.25
N GLY A 46 2.58 3.05 -3.99
CA GLY A 46 1.95 4.34 -4.28
C GLY A 46 1.30 4.99 -3.06
N ALA A 47 0.78 4.19 -2.12
CA ALA A 47 0.18 4.67 -0.89
C ALA A 47 1.23 5.32 0.04
N VAL A 48 2.40 4.68 0.20
CA VAL A 48 3.46 5.21 1.06
C VAL A 48 4.10 6.47 0.47
N MET A 49 4.30 6.54 -0.85
CA MET A 49 4.73 7.78 -1.54
C MET A 49 3.79 8.95 -1.22
N LYS A 50 2.47 8.73 -1.32
CA LYS A 50 1.47 9.76 -0.99
C LYS A 50 1.49 10.12 0.49
N GLY A 51 1.72 9.13 1.36
CA GLY A 51 1.82 9.32 2.81
C GLY A 51 2.95 10.25 3.22
N VAL A 52 4.13 10.13 2.60
CA VAL A 52 5.30 10.97 2.92
C VAL A 52 5.27 12.32 2.22
N ALA A 53 4.68 12.44 1.02
CA ALA A 53 4.73 13.64 0.19
C ALA A 53 4.24 14.93 0.88
N GLY A 54 3.23 14.83 1.77
CA GLY A 54 2.71 15.96 2.54
C GLY A 54 3.69 16.53 3.58
N TYR A 55 4.69 15.74 4.00
CA TYR A 55 5.70 16.12 4.98
C TYR A 55 6.98 16.61 4.33
N VAL A 56 7.34 16.07 3.16
CA VAL A 56 8.59 16.42 2.46
C VAL A 56 8.70 17.91 2.18
N SER A 57 7.67 18.53 1.61
CA SER A 57 7.70 19.96 1.28
C SER A 57 7.82 20.85 2.51
N LYS A 58 7.13 20.49 3.61
CA LYS A 58 7.24 21.17 4.90
C LYS A 58 8.63 20.99 5.52
N ALA A 59 9.19 19.79 5.42
CA ALA A 59 10.50 19.47 5.94
C ALA A 59 11.61 20.20 5.17
N GLN A 60 11.54 20.26 3.84
CA GLN A 60 12.47 21.07 3.03
C GLN A 60 12.41 22.55 3.41
N ALA A 61 11.20 23.11 3.56
CA ALA A 61 11.04 24.50 4.01
C ALA A 61 11.64 24.73 5.41
N CYS A 62 11.37 23.82 6.36
CA CYS A 62 11.95 23.88 7.70
C CYS A 62 13.49 23.79 7.68
N ILE A 63 14.07 22.85 6.91
CA ILE A 63 15.51 22.65 6.86
C ILE A 63 16.22 23.85 6.24
N GLN A 64 15.65 24.43 5.17
CA GLN A 64 16.29 25.53 4.44
C GLN A 64 16.06 26.92 5.06
N THR A 65 14.93 27.12 5.75
CA THR A 65 14.49 28.46 6.18
C THR A 65 14.06 28.56 7.63
N ASN A 66 14.05 27.43 8.36
CA ASN A 66 13.53 27.33 9.74
C ASN A 66 12.04 27.67 9.90
N ILE A 67 11.29 27.71 8.81
CA ILE A 67 9.86 28.03 8.83
C ILE A 67 9.05 26.75 9.06
N GLY A 68 8.13 26.78 10.05
CA GLY A 68 7.15 25.72 10.26
C GLY A 68 7.66 24.44 10.93
N CYS A 69 8.90 24.41 11.41
CA CYS A 69 9.53 23.24 12.03
C CYS A 69 8.76 22.71 13.24
N THR A 70 8.28 23.59 14.12
CA THR A 70 7.56 23.19 15.35
C THR A 70 6.23 22.51 15.05
N SER A 71 5.43 23.08 14.15
CA SER A 71 4.18 22.47 13.69
C SER A 71 4.42 21.16 12.95
N LEU A 72 5.46 21.09 12.11
CA LEU A 72 5.83 19.88 11.39
C LEU A 72 6.21 18.75 12.35
N ASN A 73 7.06 19.03 13.35
CA ASN A 73 7.47 18.03 14.34
C ASN A 73 6.28 17.54 15.18
N ALA A 74 5.31 18.41 15.48
CA ALA A 74 4.07 17.99 16.13
C ALA A 74 3.21 17.07 15.23
N GLU A 75 3.10 17.39 13.95
CA GLU A 75 2.38 16.56 12.96
C GLU A 75 3.05 15.20 12.75
N ILE A 76 4.39 15.16 12.69
CA ILE A 76 5.18 13.92 12.58
C ILE A 76 4.91 13.05 13.81
N LYS A 77 5.04 13.63 15.02
CA LYS A 77 4.83 12.92 16.27
C LYS A 77 3.40 12.40 16.45
N ALA A 78 2.41 13.08 15.88
CA ALA A 78 1.01 12.65 15.90
C ALA A 78 0.73 11.49 14.93
N ASN A 79 1.60 11.24 13.96
CA ASN A 79 1.41 10.22 12.94
C ASN A 79 2.24 8.97 13.23
N SER A 80 1.59 7.91 13.72
CA SER A 80 2.24 6.63 14.04
C SER A 80 2.84 5.88 12.85
N LYS A 81 2.51 6.29 11.62
CA LYS A 81 3.08 5.70 10.38
C LYS A 81 4.39 6.35 9.97
N ILE A 82 4.76 7.47 10.58
CA ILE A 82 6.04 8.13 10.37
C ILE A 82 6.93 7.84 11.57
N THR A 83 8.19 7.51 11.31
CA THR A 83 9.16 7.37 12.39
C THR A 83 9.38 8.73 13.05
N ASP A 84 9.22 8.78 14.38
CA ASP A 84 9.37 10.02 15.14
C ASP A 84 10.80 10.56 14.94
N VAL A 85 10.87 11.73 14.31
CA VAL A 85 12.12 12.41 13.97
C VAL A 85 11.91 13.91 14.13
N THR A 86 12.95 14.60 14.58
CA THR A 86 12.93 16.05 14.73
C THR A 86 13.58 16.69 13.51
N VAL A 87 12.79 17.45 12.76
CA VAL A 87 13.25 18.27 11.64
C VAL A 87 13.67 19.64 12.18
N SER A 88 14.84 20.12 11.76
CA SER A 88 15.41 21.40 12.17
C SER A 88 16.27 22.00 11.06
N GLU A 89 16.50 23.31 11.13
CA GLU A 89 17.30 24.05 10.15
C GLU A 89 18.71 23.45 9.97
N ALA A 90 19.17 23.40 8.72
CA ALA A 90 20.49 22.95 8.30
C ALA A 90 20.89 21.53 8.76
N ASN A 91 19.93 20.69 9.17
CA ASN A 91 20.15 19.31 9.55
C ASN A 91 19.49 18.37 8.55
N ALA A 92 20.26 17.39 8.07
CA ALA A 92 19.71 16.32 7.23
C ALA A 92 18.73 15.44 8.02
N VAL A 93 17.68 14.97 7.37
CA VAL A 93 16.66 14.12 7.99
C VAL A 93 16.18 13.04 7.03
N ASP A 94 15.91 11.86 7.60
CA ASP A 94 15.29 10.75 6.89
C ASP A 94 13.84 10.62 7.38
N LEU A 95 12.88 11.04 6.56
CA LEU A 95 11.45 10.85 6.83
C LEU A 95 11.04 9.46 6.36
N VAL A 96 10.83 8.55 7.31
CA VAL A 96 10.39 7.18 7.02
C VAL A 96 8.89 7.05 7.25
N TYR A 97 8.12 6.81 6.20
CA TYR A 97 6.70 6.46 6.26
C TYR A 97 6.52 4.96 5.97
N SER A 98 5.78 4.25 6.83
CA SER A 98 5.46 2.84 6.63
C SER A 98 3.98 2.57 6.85
N ASP A 99 3.37 1.81 5.93
CA ASP A 99 2.02 1.29 6.11
C ASP A 99 1.99 -0.17 6.57
N GLY A 100 3.16 -0.75 6.86
CA GLY A 100 3.35 -2.16 7.21
C GLY A 100 3.84 -2.99 6.02
N ALA A 101 3.31 -2.72 4.82
CA ALA A 101 3.56 -3.46 3.59
C ALA A 101 4.76 -2.93 2.82
N CYS A 102 4.84 -1.61 2.72
CA CYS A 102 5.97 -0.90 2.16
C CYS A 102 6.45 0.16 3.15
N ALA A 103 7.74 0.50 3.06
CA ALA A 103 8.31 1.62 3.81
C ALA A 103 9.10 2.51 2.86
N ILE A 104 8.72 3.78 2.80
CA ILE A 104 9.45 4.78 2.04
C ILE A 104 10.27 5.66 2.96
N THR A 105 11.50 5.96 2.54
CA THR A 105 12.38 6.94 3.16
C THR A 105 12.60 8.10 2.20
N ALA A 106 12.14 9.29 2.59
CA ALA A 106 12.49 10.54 1.93
C ALA A 106 13.66 11.17 2.70
N LYS A 107 14.86 11.09 2.11
CA LYS A 107 16.08 11.68 2.65
C LYS A 107 16.15 13.12 2.19
N ILE A 108 16.22 14.04 3.14
CA ILE A 108 16.36 15.46 2.88
C ILE A 108 17.70 15.89 3.45
N GLY A 109 18.62 16.27 2.57
CA GLY A 109 19.92 16.81 2.94
C GLY A 109 19.82 18.14 3.66
N ALA A 110 20.90 18.55 4.34
CA ALA A 110 20.98 19.86 5.00
C ALA A 110 20.87 21.04 4.01
N ASP A 111 21.18 20.80 2.74
CA ASP A 111 20.99 21.70 1.60
C ASP A 111 19.58 21.65 0.99
N GLY A 112 18.73 20.74 1.51
CA GLY A 112 17.39 20.46 0.99
C GLY A 112 17.36 19.55 -0.23
N ALA A 113 18.49 18.94 -0.62
CA ALA A 113 18.52 17.88 -1.62
C ALA A 113 17.61 16.73 -1.20
N LEU A 114 16.84 16.18 -2.14
CA LEU A 114 15.80 15.20 -1.86
C LEU A 114 16.09 13.90 -2.60
N GLU A 115 16.16 12.80 -1.86
CA GLU A 115 16.29 11.46 -2.40
C GLU A 115 15.21 10.56 -1.83
N TYR A 116 14.62 9.72 -2.67
CA TYR A 116 13.66 8.71 -2.24
C TYR A 116 14.29 7.33 -2.32
N SER A 117 14.04 6.52 -1.29
CA SER A 117 14.33 5.10 -1.30
C SER A 117 13.17 4.34 -0.69
N ILE A 118 12.91 3.13 -1.16
CA ILE A 118 11.78 2.33 -0.70
C ILE A 118 12.23 0.89 -0.44
N ALA A 119 11.65 0.30 0.59
CA ALA A 119 11.92 -1.05 1.04
C ALA A 119 10.59 -1.79 1.26
N ALA A 120 10.67 -3.13 1.30
CA ALA A 120 9.59 -3.93 1.83
C ALA A 120 9.35 -3.57 3.30
N GLY A 121 8.09 -3.54 3.70
CA GLY A 121 7.70 -3.39 5.09
C GLY A 121 7.90 -4.69 5.88
N THR A 122 7.39 -4.71 7.11
CA THR A 122 7.63 -5.80 8.07
C THR A 122 6.57 -6.89 8.04
N ASP A 123 5.43 -6.66 7.36
CA ASP A 123 4.31 -7.60 7.34
C ASP A 123 4.42 -8.71 6.28
N GLY A 124 5.41 -8.61 5.38
CA GLY A 124 5.68 -9.59 4.33
C GLY A 124 4.63 -9.65 3.22
N THR A 125 3.73 -8.66 3.13
CA THR A 125 2.65 -8.61 2.13
C THR A 125 3.12 -8.15 0.75
N ALA A 126 4.17 -7.33 0.69
CA ALA A 126 4.82 -6.86 -0.52
C ALA A 126 6.34 -7.05 -0.45
N THR A 127 6.95 -7.29 -1.60
CA THR A 127 8.42 -7.33 -1.74
C THR A 127 8.94 -5.94 -2.09
N ALA A 128 10.25 -5.72 -1.90
CA ALA A 128 10.87 -4.43 -2.18
C ALA A 128 10.70 -4.00 -3.65
N ALA A 129 10.76 -4.95 -4.60
CA ALA A 129 10.57 -4.68 -6.02
C ALA A 129 9.14 -4.21 -6.33
N GLN A 130 8.14 -4.83 -5.71
CA GLN A 130 6.73 -4.45 -5.88
C GLN A 130 6.45 -3.06 -5.28
N CYS A 131 7.05 -2.77 -4.13
CA CYS A 131 7.00 -1.44 -3.54
C CYS A 131 7.64 -0.39 -4.45
N GLN A 132 8.83 -0.68 -5.03
CA GLN A 132 9.54 0.21 -5.97
C GLN A 132 8.70 0.52 -7.21
N GLU A 133 8.18 -0.50 -7.88
CA GLU A 133 7.32 -0.34 -9.05
C GLU A 133 6.07 0.48 -8.72
N GLY A 134 5.43 0.18 -7.60
CA GLY A 134 4.25 0.90 -7.13
C GLY A 134 4.48 2.37 -6.77
N ALA A 135 5.68 2.69 -6.28
CA ALA A 135 6.10 4.05 -5.94
C ALA A 135 6.56 4.87 -7.15
N GLY A 136 6.87 4.21 -8.28
CA GLY A 136 7.41 4.86 -9.47
C GLY A 136 8.86 5.31 -9.31
N LEU A 137 9.66 4.54 -8.54
CA LEU A 137 11.08 4.77 -8.27
C LEU A 137 11.97 3.76 -9.00
#